data_AF-A0A1J5AXF0-F1
#
_entry.id   AF-A0A1J5AXF0-F1
#
_cell.length_a   1.000
_cell.length_b   1.000
_cell.length_c   1.000
_cell.angle_alpha   90.00
_cell.angle_beta   90.00
_cell.angle_gamma   90.00
#
_symmetry.space_group_name_H-M   'P 1'
#
loop_
_entity.id
_entity.type
_entity.pdbx_description
1 polymer ?
#
loop_
_entity_poly.entity_id
_entity_poly.type
_entity_poly.pdbx_seq_one_letter_code
_entity_poly.pdbx_strand_id
1 'polypeptide(L)'
;MKKQLLSYMLLCILTISDYKYANAQTISSFENLTLNSNSYWNGSSQPMGASFESGNANFPNYYNPTYGGYWEFGWAYSNMNDSITAGYTNMYSARPAIGYNSSSNYAVGQQNAVIKLTGNALGKVIDGMCVTNGTYAYLSMLNGDAYAKKFGGVSGNDPDWFKLTIRKWYNGILANDSVTFFLADFRFTNNAEDYIVKNWNWIDLKSLGNVDSLKFVLSSSDNGAYGMNTPAFYCIDNFTTTDSPLLLANSTINHNRFNIYPNPAKDLIHIDISQLKQDDLQVRILDISGKEVFTKSIDNNEVINISDFQKGLYFVQIFGNNVCLNNKFVKE
;
A
#
# COMPACT_ATOMS: atom_id res chain seq x y z
N MET A 1 -57.45 3.70 -52.80
CA MET A 1 -57.02 3.86 -51.39
C MET A 1 -55.61 3.27 -51.28
N LYS A 2 -54.55 4.05 -51.50
CA LYS A 2 -53.68 4.70 -50.50
C LYS A 2 -53.06 3.77 -49.42
N LYS A 3 -51.77 3.46 -49.64
CA LYS A 3 -50.59 3.59 -48.73
C LYS A 3 -50.51 2.63 -47.52
N GLN A 4 -49.55 1.70 -47.47
CA GLN A 4 -48.12 1.84 -47.10
C GLN A 4 -47.86 2.13 -45.61
N LEU A 5 -47.25 1.11 -44.95
CA LEU A 5 -46.08 1.15 -44.06
C LEU A 5 -46.13 1.80 -42.65
N LEU A 6 -45.28 1.24 -41.77
CA LEU A 6 -44.88 1.61 -40.40
C LEU A 6 -45.87 1.18 -39.28
N SER A 7 -45.48 0.60 -38.14
CA SER A 7 -44.16 0.55 -37.49
C SER A 7 -44.16 -0.59 -36.45
N TYR A 8 -43.28 -1.58 -36.59
CA TYR A 8 -42.84 -2.41 -35.47
C TYR A 8 -41.66 -1.70 -34.83
N MET A 9 -41.89 -0.91 -33.79
CA MET A 9 -40.82 -0.35 -32.97
C MET A 9 -40.65 -1.27 -31.76
N LEU A 10 -39.79 -2.28 -31.92
CA LEU A 10 -39.25 -3.08 -30.84
C LEU A 10 -38.33 -2.15 -30.02
N LEU A 11 -38.81 -1.68 -28.88
CA LEU A 11 -38.02 -0.89 -27.95
C LEU A 11 -37.07 -1.84 -27.19
N CYS A 12 -35.97 -2.25 -27.82
CA CYS A 12 -34.84 -2.82 -27.11
C CYS A 12 -34.19 -1.71 -26.28
N ILE A 13 -34.62 -1.55 -25.03
CA ILE A 13 -33.88 -0.80 -24.03
C ILE A 13 -32.61 -1.60 -23.73
N LEU A 14 -31.53 -1.30 -24.45
CA LEU A 14 -30.18 -1.64 -24.01
C LEU A 14 -29.90 -0.79 -22.78
N THR A 15 -30.18 -1.34 -21.59
CA THR A 15 -29.58 -0.83 -20.37
C THR A 15 -28.09 -1.10 -20.46
N ILE A 16 -27.33 -0.12 -20.93
CA ILE A 16 -25.90 -0.05 -20.66
C ILE A 16 -25.82 0.18 -19.15
N SER A 17 -25.70 -0.90 -18.39
CA SER A 17 -25.33 -0.84 -17.00
C SER A 17 -23.94 -0.22 -16.96
N ASP A 18 -23.85 1.04 -16.54
CA ASP A 18 -22.61 1.64 -16.09
C ASP A 18 -22.10 0.78 -14.93
N TYR A 19 -21.25 -0.19 -15.24
CA TYR A 19 -20.44 -0.84 -14.23
C TYR A 19 -19.49 0.24 -13.72
N LYS A 20 -19.92 0.92 -12.65
CA LYS A 20 -18.98 1.59 -11.76
C LYS A 20 -18.02 0.50 -11.32
N TYR A 21 -16.80 0.51 -11.86
CA TYR A 21 -15.67 -0.17 -11.25
C TYR A 21 -15.46 0.49 -9.89
N ALA A 22 -16.21 0.04 -8.87
CA ALA A 22 -15.81 0.27 -7.51
C ALA A 22 -14.50 -0.49 -7.35
N ASN A 23 -13.39 0.22 -7.13
CA ASN A 23 -12.17 -0.42 -6.67
C ASN A 23 -12.55 -1.11 -5.36
N ALA A 24 -12.55 -2.44 -5.35
CA ALA A 24 -12.85 -3.19 -4.14
C ALA A 24 -11.74 -2.85 -3.13
N GLN A 25 -12.11 -2.29 -1.99
CA GLN A 25 -11.19 -2.13 -0.88
C GLN A 25 -11.52 -3.18 0.16
N THR A 26 -10.50 -3.82 0.73
CA THR A 26 -10.67 -4.71 1.87
C THR A 26 -9.96 -4.11 3.07
N ILE A 27 -10.66 -4.07 4.20
CA ILE A 27 -10.18 -3.50 5.45
C ILE A 27 -9.93 -4.64 6.43
N SER A 28 -8.70 -4.74 6.92
CA SER A 28 -8.36 -5.53 8.10
C SER A 28 -8.70 -4.68 9.34
N SER A 29 -9.94 -4.79 9.82
CA SER A 29 -10.41 -4.14 11.04
C SER A 29 -10.25 -5.00 12.30
N PHE A 30 -9.81 -6.25 12.15
CA PHE A 30 -9.62 -7.22 13.24
C PHE A 30 -10.88 -7.63 14.02
N GLU A 31 -12.05 -7.10 13.69
CA GLU A 31 -13.33 -7.45 14.33
C GLU A 31 -13.80 -8.87 14.01
N ASN A 32 -13.23 -9.51 12.99
CA ASN A 32 -13.47 -10.94 12.72
C ASN A 32 -12.79 -11.87 13.74
N LEU A 33 -11.96 -11.33 14.63
CA LEU A 33 -11.23 -12.06 15.65
C LEU A 33 -12.00 -11.99 16.98
N THR A 34 -12.08 -13.11 17.70
CA THR A 34 -12.81 -13.20 18.96
C THR A 34 -11.86 -13.06 20.14
N LEU A 35 -12.17 -12.14 21.05
CA LEU A 35 -11.47 -11.94 22.32
C LEU A 35 -12.48 -11.78 23.46
N ASN A 36 -12.07 -12.17 24.66
CA ASN A 36 -12.74 -11.70 25.88
C ASN A 36 -12.49 -10.20 26.05
N SER A 37 -13.32 -9.52 26.86
CA SER A 37 -13.06 -8.12 27.20
C SER A 37 -11.70 -7.95 27.89
N ASN A 38 -10.97 -6.90 27.53
CA ASN A 38 -9.66 -6.54 28.08
C ASN A 38 -8.65 -7.69 28.03
N SER A 39 -8.54 -8.33 26.86
CA SER A 39 -7.63 -9.44 26.61
C SER A 39 -6.88 -9.26 25.30
N TYR A 40 -6.01 -10.21 25.01
CA TYR A 40 -5.21 -10.24 23.80
C TYR A 40 -4.92 -11.68 23.39
N TRP A 41 -4.53 -11.83 22.14
CA TRP A 41 -3.91 -13.05 21.63
C TRP A 41 -2.50 -12.71 21.16
N ASN A 42 -1.52 -13.48 21.65
CA ASN A 42 -0.11 -13.32 21.32
C ASN A 42 0.54 -14.60 20.80
N GLY A 43 -0.26 -15.61 20.45
CA GLY A 43 0.21 -16.92 20.00
C GLY A 43 0.62 -17.89 21.10
N SER A 44 0.50 -17.55 22.38
CA SER A 44 0.84 -18.49 23.49
C SER A 44 0.04 -19.80 23.45
N SER A 45 -1.20 -19.77 22.93
CA SER A 45 -2.03 -20.97 22.72
C SER A 45 -1.59 -21.83 21.53
N GLN A 46 -0.71 -21.31 20.67
CA GLN A 46 -0.20 -21.94 19.45
C GLN A 46 1.31 -21.58 19.28
N PRO A 47 2.17 -22.07 20.19
CA PRO A 47 3.58 -21.70 20.20
C PRO A 47 4.33 -22.22 18.97
N MET A 48 5.54 -21.69 18.74
CA MET A 48 6.46 -22.06 17.65
C MET A 48 6.01 -21.71 16.23
N GLY A 49 5.07 -20.78 16.10
CA GLY A 49 4.68 -20.19 14.82
C GLY A 49 3.18 -20.32 14.58
N ALA A 50 2.51 -19.18 14.53
CA ALA A 50 1.09 -19.04 14.26
C ALA A 50 0.85 -17.84 13.34
N SER A 51 -0.41 -17.62 12.98
CA SER A 51 -0.83 -16.39 12.31
C SER A 51 -2.32 -16.18 12.53
N PHE A 52 -2.78 -14.95 12.38
CA PHE A 52 -4.20 -14.65 12.23
C PHE A 52 -4.44 -13.90 10.92
N GLU A 53 -5.68 -13.93 10.45
CA GLU A 53 -6.09 -13.29 9.21
C GLU A 53 -7.19 -12.27 9.50
N SER A 54 -7.15 -11.15 8.79
CA SER A 54 -8.21 -10.15 8.78
C SER A 54 -8.20 -9.48 7.43
N GLY A 55 -9.35 -9.44 6.75
CA GLY A 55 -9.41 -9.01 5.35
C GLY A 55 -8.48 -9.84 4.45
N ASN A 56 -7.82 -9.17 3.49
CA ASN A 56 -6.87 -9.78 2.55
C ASN A 56 -5.42 -9.70 3.06
N ALA A 57 -5.23 -9.96 4.35
CA ALA A 57 -3.92 -9.92 4.99
C ALA A 57 -3.76 -11.04 6.04
N ASN A 58 -2.57 -11.64 6.04
CA ASN A 58 -2.10 -12.59 7.04
C ASN A 58 -1.05 -11.91 7.92
N PHE A 59 -1.19 -12.10 9.24
CA PHE A 59 -0.39 -11.50 10.28
C PHE A 59 0.35 -12.62 11.03
N PRO A 60 1.60 -12.94 10.66
CA PRO A 60 2.41 -13.94 11.33
C PRO A 60 2.72 -13.58 12.78
N ASN A 61 2.80 -14.60 13.61
CA ASN A 61 3.15 -14.53 15.02
C ASN A 61 4.14 -15.66 15.34
N TYR A 62 5.06 -15.40 16.28
CA TYR A 62 5.86 -16.44 16.88
C TYR A 62 5.90 -16.26 18.39
N TYR A 63 5.39 -17.26 19.11
CA TYR A 63 5.53 -17.38 20.55
C TYR A 63 6.56 -18.45 20.89
N ASN A 64 7.58 -18.06 21.63
CA ASN A 64 8.65 -18.93 22.07
C ASN A 64 8.30 -19.51 23.45
N PRO A 65 8.14 -20.83 23.62
CA PRO A 65 7.76 -21.42 24.90
C PRO A 65 8.93 -21.55 25.89
N THR A 66 10.16 -21.24 25.50
CA THR A 66 11.34 -21.36 26.38
C THR A 66 11.31 -20.30 27.49
N TYR A 67 11.99 -20.60 28.61
CA TYR A 67 12.13 -19.69 29.76
C TYR A 67 10.81 -19.12 30.33
N GLY A 68 9.73 -19.90 30.29
CA GLY A 68 8.42 -19.48 30.79
C GLY A 68 7.51 -18.85 29.73
N GLY A 69 8.01 -18.69 28.50
CA GLY A 69 7.21 -18.31 27.35
C GLY A 69 7.19 -16.80 27.09
N TYR A 70 7.43 -16.39 25.85
CA TYR A 70 7.33 -14.99 25.43
C TYR A 70 6.97 -14.85 23.96
N TRP A 71 6.33 -13.72 23.63
CA TRP A 71 6.04 -13.34 22.26
C TRP A 71 7.31 -12.78 21.60
N GLU A 72 7.94 -13.58 20.73
CA GLU A 72 9.26 -13.30 20.18
C GLU A 72 9.21 -12.53 18.85
N PHE A 73 8.20 -12.78 18.01
CA PHE A 73 8.11 -12.14 16.69
C PHE A 73 6.66 -11.92 16.20
N GLY A 74 6.49 -10.91 15.34
CA GLY A 74 5.31 -10.76 14.49
C GLY A 74 4.21 -9.87 15.08
N TRP A 75 2.97 -10.36 15.06
CA TRP A 75 1.78 -9.61 15.43
C TRP A 75 1.00 -10.29 16.56
N ALA A 76 0.38 -9.47 17.40
CA ALA A 76 -0.68 -9.85 18.31
C ALA A 76 -1.96 -9.06 17.94
N TYR A 77 -3.11 -9.46 18.45
CA TYR A 77 -4.32 -8.63 18.42
C TYR A 77 -4.89 -8.49 19.83
N SER A 78 -5.49 -7.33 20.11
CA SER A 78 -5.82 -6.91 21.47
C SER A 78 -7.08 -6.05 21.47
N ASN A 79 -7.82 -6.11 22.58
CA ASN A 79 -8.88 -5.16 22.91
C ASN A 79 -8.65 -4.55 24.31
N MET A 80 -7.41 -4.58 24.80
CA MET A 80 -7.06 -3.96 26.07
C MET A 80 -7.30 -2.45 26.04
N ASN A 81 -7.81 -1.89 27.14
CA ASN A 81 -8.09 -0.47 27.29
C ASN A 81 -7.18 0.23 28.33
N ASP A 82 -6.07 -0.40 28.72
CA ASP A 82 -5.14 0.15 29.69
C ASP A 82 -4.17 1.15 29.03
N SER A 83 -4.46 2.44 29.20
CA SER A 83 -3.60 3.55 28.76
C SER A 83 -2.75 4.16 29.87
N ILE A 84 -2.67 3.57 31.06
CA ILE A 84 -2.09 4.22 32.24
C ILE A 84 -0.91 3.43 32.82
N THR A 85 -0.95 2.09 32.78
CA THR A 85 0.10 1.26 33.39
C THR A 85 1.37 1.30 32.56
N ALA A 86 2.49 1.71 33.18
CA ALA A 86 3.81 1.71 32.58
C ALA A 86 4.49 0.34 32.67
N GLY A 87 5.47 0.09 31.79
CA GLY A 87 6.33 -1.09 31.83
C GLY A 87 5.91 -2.21 30.88
N TYR A 88 6.78 -3.23 30.82
CA TYR A 88 6.71 -4.31 29.83
C TYR A 88 5.44 -5.16 29.91
N THR A 89 4.77 -5.20 31.06
CA THR A 89 3.51 -5.94 31.23
C THR A 89 2.36 -5.33 30.44
N ASN A 90 2.47 -4.08 29.98
CA ASN A 90 1.45 -3.38 29.19
C ASN A 90 1.83 -3.24 27.70
N MET A 91 2.50 -4.25 27.14
CA MET A 91 2.94 -4.25 25.73
C MET A 91 1.79 -4.42 24.71
N TYR A 92 0.62 -4.88 25.14
CA TYR A 92 -0.51 -5.20 24.25
C TYR A 92 -1.61 -4.12 24.22
N SER A 93 -1.47 -3.02 24.95
CA SER A 93 -2.45 -1.94 24.92
C SER A 93 -2.05 -0.84 23.94
N ALA A 94 -3.01 -0.35 23.15
CA ALA A 94 -2.85 0.84 22.34
C ALA A 94 -2.98 2.10 23.20
N ARG A 95 -2.19 3.14 22.90
CA ARG A 95 -2.24 4.39 23.66
C ARG A 95 -3.64 5.05 23.73
N PRO A 96 -4.47 5.01 22.67
CA PRO A 96 -5.85 5.52 22.72
C PRO A 96 -6.80 4.73 23.63
N ALA A 97 -6.40 3.58 24.19
CA ALA A 97 -7.25 2.66 24.97
C ALA A 97 -8.48 2.09 24.22
N ILE A 98 -8.51 2.24 22.90
CA ILE A 98 -9.58 1.75 22.03
C ILE A 98 -9.07 1.60 20.60
N GLY A 99 -9.69 0.72 19.82
CA GLY A 99 -9.45 0.63 18.39
C GLY A 99 -9.93 1.87 17.62
N TYR A 100 -9.50 2.00 16.38
CA TYR A 100 -9.84 3.14 15.54
C TYR A 100 -11.35 3.18 15.24
N ASN A 101 -11.93 4.38 15.20
CA ASN A 101 -13.39 4.56 15.04
C ASN A 101 -14.23 3.77 16.07
N SER A 102 -13.70 3.55 17.27
CA SER A 102 -14.35 2.77 18.34
C SER A 102 -14.52 1.28 18.00
N SER A 103 -13.66 0.72 17.14
CA SER A 103 -13.54 -0.73 16.99
C SER A 103 -13.10 -1.38 18.30
N SER A 104 -13.48 -2.64 18.49
CA SER A 104 -13.16 -3.37 19.72
C SER A 104 -11.71 -3.82 19.71
N ASN A 105 -11.25 -4.34 18.57
CA ASN A 105 -9.95 -4.96 18.41
C ASN A 105 -9.02 -4.07 17.58
N TYR A 106 -7.73 -4.23 17.81
CA TYR A 106 -6.66 -3.66 17.00
C TYR A 106 -5.48 -4.63 17.00
N ALA A 107 -4.53 -4.43 16.08
CA ALA A 107 -3.31 -5.23 16.03
C ALA A 107 -2.15 -4.52 16.75
N VAL A 108 -1.33 -5.31 17.43
CA VAL A 108 -0.10 -4.88 18.09
C VAL A 108 1.06 -5.48 17.33
N GLY A 109 1.94 -4.61 16.82
CA GLY A 109 3.14 -4.98 16.10
C GLY A 109 4.37 -4.79 16.99
N GLN A 110 5.32 -5.70 16.88
CA GLN A 110 6.67 -5.50 17.40
C GLN A 110 7.66 -5.16 16.29
N GLN A 111 8.88 -4.79 16.66
CA GLN A 111 10.00 -4.62 15.73
C GLN A 111 10.07 -5.76 14.72
N ASN A 112 10.32 -5.42 13.45
CA ASN A 112 10.48 -6.35 12.33
C ASN A 112 9.23 -7.18 11.99
N ALA A 113 8.05 -6.84 12.52
CA ALA A 113 6.80 -7.50 12.13
C ALA A 113 6.58 -7.45 10.62
N VAL A 114 5.89 -8.46 10.08
CA VAL A 114 5.64 -8.62 8.64
C VAL A 114 4.14 -8.78 8.40
N ILE A 115 3.57 -8.10 7.41
CA ILE A 115 2.22 -8.42 6.92
C ILE A 115 2.37 -9.09 5.55
N LYS A 116 1.68 -10.20 5.33
CA LYS A 116 1.63 -10.86 4.01
C LYS A 116 0.26 -10.59 3.39
N LEU A 117 0.22 -10.05 2.18
CA LEU A 117 -1.04 -9.91 1.47
C LEU A 117 -1.56 -11.28 1.03
N THR A 118 -2.87 -11.45 1.05
CA THR A 118 -3.55 -12.69 0.66
C THR A 118 -4.70 -12.39 -0.30
N GLY A 119 -5.29 -13.44 -0.87
CA GLY A 119 -6.48 -13.36 -1.69
C GLY A 119 -6.37 -12.31 -2.81
N ASN A 120 -7.37 -11.43 -2.88
CA ASN A 120 -7.42 -10.40 -3.91
C ASN A 120 -6.43 -9.27 -3.69
N ALA A 121 -5.70 -9.15 -2.57
CA ALA A 121 -4.71 -8.09 -2.39
C ALA A 121 -3.29 -8.50 -2.82
N LEU A 122 -3.03 -9.79 -3.07
CA LEU A 122 -1.70 -10.29 -3.38
C LEU A 122 -1.11 -9.60 -4.63
N GLY A 123 0.07 -8.97 -4.47
CA GLY A 123 0.77 -8.24 -5.53
C GLY A 123 0.13 -6.90 -5.89
N LYS A 124 -0.79 -6.38 -5.08
CA LYS A 124 -1.55 -5.14 -5.34
C LYS A 124 -1.18 -4.02 -4.36
N VAL A 125 -1.86 -2.89 -4.50
CA VAL A 125 -1.54 -1.66 -3.76
C VAL A 125 -2.26 -1.63 -2.43
N ILE A 126 -1.58 -1.08 -1.44
CA ILE A 126 -2.12 -0.82 -0.11
C ILE A 126 -2.48 0.67 -0.06
N ASP A 127 -3.69 0.97 0.41
CA ASP A 127 -4.15 2.37 0.57
C ASP A 127 -3.40 3.01 1.74
N GLY A 128 -3.50 2.38 2.90
CA GLY A 128 -2.92 2.89 4.14
C GLY A 128 -3.37 2.10 5.35
N MET A 129 -3.06 2.64 6.52
CA MET A 129 -3.55 2.13 7.80
C MET A 129 -3.53 3.22 8.87
N CYS A 130 -4.29 3.01 9.95
CA CYS A 130 -4.14 3.80 11.16
C CYS A 130 -2.99 3.26 12.00
N VAL A 131 -2.15 4.14 12.54
CA VAL A 131 -1.01 3.80 13.41
C VAL A 131 -1.02 4.67 14.66
N THR A 132 -0.62 4.10 15.80
CA THR A 132 -0.38 4.82 17.06
C THR A 132 0.71 4.12 17.88
N ASN A 133 1.20 4.78 18.93
CA ASN A 133 2.04 4.12 19.93
C ASN A 133 1.25 3.08 20.74
N GLY A 134 1.94 2.02 21.16
CA GLY A 134 1.50 1.20 22.29
C GLY A 134 1.67 1.97 23.61
N THR A 135 0.90 1.62 24.65
CA THR A 135 0.93 2.31 25.95
C THR A 135 2.32 2.22 26.59
N TYR A 136 2.97 1.05 26.56
CA TYR A 136 4.32 0.89 27.09
C TYR A 136 5.34 1.83 26.44
N ALA A 137 5.44 1.82 25.11
CA ALA A 137 6.37 2.69 24.36
C ALA A 137 6.08 4.18 24.61
N TYR A 138 4.80 4.57 24.61
CA TYR A 138 4.40 5.95 24.89
C TYR A 138 4.85 6.41 26.28
N LEU A 139 4.56 5.63 27.33
CA LEU A 139 4.89 6.01 28.71
C LEU A 139 6.39 5.98 28.97
N SER A 140 7.11 5.05 28.35
CA SER A 140 8.57 4.98 28.37
C SER A 140 9.19 6.25 27.76
N MET A 141 8.75 6.68 26.58
CA MET A 141 9.22 7.95 26.00
C MET A 141 8.82 9.17 26.85
N LEU A 142 7.60 9.19 27.40
CA LEU A 142 7.09 10.32 28.17
C LEU A 142 7.82 10.53 29.50
N ASN A 143 8.14 9.44 30.20
CA ASN A 143 8.62 9.47 31.59
C ASN A 143 10.04 8.93 31.78
N GLY A 144 10.56 8.17 30.81
CA GLY A 144 11.67 7.25 31.01
C GLY A 144 11.26 5.98 31.77
N ASP A 145 12.14 4.99 31.78
CA ASP A 145 12.04 3.79 32.60
C ASP A 145 13.44 3.29 33.02
N ALA A 146 13.56 2.03 33.46
CA ALA A 146 14.82 1.46 33.92
C ALA A 146 15.87 1.31 32.79
N TYR A 147 15.46 1.38 31.52
CA TYR A 147 16.30 1.17 30.35
C TYR A 147 16.29 2.37 29.40
N ALA A 148 15.11 2.95 29.15
CA ALA A 148 14.90 4.05 28.23
C ALA A 148 14.90 5.41 28.93
N LYS A 149 15.40 6.43 28.25
CA LYS A 149 15.38 7.81 28.75
C LYS A 149 14.06 8.50 28.41
N LYS A 150 13.71 9.52 29.20
CA LYS A 150 12.67 10.48 28.84
C LYS A 150 13.06 11.24 27.58
N PHE A 151 12.14 11.32 26.61
CA PHE A 151 12.31 12.11 25.39
C PHE A 151 12.29 13.62 25.67
N GLY A 152 13.13 14.37 24.98
CA GLY A 152 13.42 15.78 25.27
C GLY A 152 14.37 15.95 26.46
N GLY A 153 14.73 14.87 27.16
CA GLY A 153 15.60 14.92 28.34
C GLY A 153 14.99 15.75 29.49
N VAL A 154 15.85 16.17 30.43
CA VAL A 154 15.41 16.97 31.59
C VAL A 154 15.03 18.39 31.16
N SER A 155 15.74 18.95 30.18
CA SER A 155 15.55 20.33 29.71
C SER A 155 14.40 20.49 28.71
N GLY A 156 13.94 19.39 28.12
CA GLY A 156 12.99 19.38 27.01
C GLY A 156 13.64 19.57 25.63
N ASN A 157 14.96 19.74 25.52
CA ASN A 157 15.66 20.09 24.27
C ASN A 157 16.47 18.95 23.63
N ASP A 158 16.46 17.74 24.20
CA ASP A 158 17.15 16.62 23.56
C ASP A 158 16.42 16.27 22.24
N PRO A 159 17.12 16.20 21.09
CA PRO A 159 16.50 16.02 19.78
C PRO A 159 16.10 14.55 19.53
N ASP A 160 15.18 14.06 20.34
CA ASP A 160 14.73 12.66 20.33
C ASP A 160 13.69 12.36 19.25
N TRP A 161 13.60 11.10 18.85
CA TRP A 161 12.59 10.65 17.91
C TRP A 161 12.38 9.14 18.00
N PHE A 162 11.17 8.71 17.66
CA PHE A 162 10.82 7.29 17.52
C PHE A 162 10.10 7.10 16.19
N LYS A 163 10.57 6.16 15.36
CA LYS A 163 10.25 6.12 13.93
C LYS A 163 9.90 4.71 13.48
N LEU A 164 8.76 4.60 12.81
CA LEU A 164 8.32 3.43 12.07
C LEU A 164 8.68 3.58 10.58
N THR A 165 9.43 2.62 10.05
CA THR A 165 9.79 2.52 8.63
C THR A 165 9.13 1.28 8.03
N ILE A 166 8.34 1.47 6.99
CA ILE A 166 7.58 0.41 6.32
C ILE A 166 8.18 0.18 4.94
N ARG A 167 8.67 -1.03 4.71
CA ARG A 167 9.24 -1.46 3.43
C ARG A 167 8.38 -2.54 2.82
N LYS A 168 8.37 -2.61 1.49
CA LYS A 168 7.69 -3.69 0.77
C LYS A 168 8.66 -4.76 0.28
N TRP A 169 8.16 -5.98 0.19
CA TRP A 169 8.62 -6.93 -0.83
C TRP A 169 7.65 -6.96 -1.99
N TYR A 170 8.20 -7.17 -3.18
CA TYR A 170 7.44 -7.47 -4.39
C TYR A 170 8.25 -8.45 -5.25
N ASN A 171 7.61 -9.51 -5.75
CA ASN A 171 8.23 -10.63 -6.43
C ASN A 171 9.42 -11.22 -5.65
N GLY A 172 9.30 -11.29 -4.32
CA GLY A 172 10.35 -11.80 -3.41
C GLY A 172 11.53 -10.86 -3.16
N ILE A 173 11.54 -9.65 -3.74
CA ILE A 173 12.64 -8.68 -3.59
C ILE A 173 12.24 -7.59 -2.60
N LEU A 174 13.07 -7.34 -1.58
CA LEU A 174 12.91 -6.22 -0.65
C LEU A 174 13.23 -4.92 -1.38
N ALA A 175 12.26 -4.02 -1.51
CA ALA A 175 12.48 -2.72 -2.11
C ALA A 175 13.24 -1.78 -1.15
N ASN A 176 14.02 -0.86 -1.74
CA ASN A 176 14.64 0.23 -1.00
C ASN A 176 13.63 1.31 -0.62
N ASP A 177 12.57 1.47 -1.40
CA ASP A 177 11.48 2.40 -1.14
C ASP A 177 10.80 2.09 0.20
N SER A 178 10.46 3.15 0.93
CA SER A 178 9.81 3.02 2.23
C SER A 178 8.89 4.18 2.51
N VAL A 179 7.85 3.92 3.31
CA VAL A 179 7.08 4.96 3.98
C VAL A 179 7.60 5.08 5.41
N THR A 180 7.80 6.31 5.85
CA THR A 180 8.30 6.62 7.19
C THR A 180 7.26 7.40 7.96
N PHE A 181 7.06 7.04 9.23
CA PHE A 181 6.19 7.74 10.16
C PHE A 181 6.90 7.92 11.51
N PHE A 182 6.92 9.14 12.03
CA PHE A 182 7.46 9.43 13.35
C PHE A 182 6.36 9.27 14.41
N LEU A 183 6.52 8.27 15.27
CA LEU A 183 5.70 8.01 16.45
C LEU A 183 6.02 8.99 17.60
N ALA A 184 7.18 9.62 17.57
CA ALA A 184 7.54 10.78 18.36
C ALA A 184 8.63 11.59 17.63
N ASP A 185 8.63 12.91 17.82
CA ASP A 185 9.65 13.79 17.25
C ASP A 185 9.82 15.04 18.14
N PHE A 186 11.04 15.23 18.63
CA PHE A 186 11.48 16.32 19.52
C PHE A 186 12.63 17.13 18.87
N ARG A 187 12.77 17.04 17.54
CA ARG A 187 13.87 17.70 16.80
C ARG A 187 13.52 19.12 16.39
N PHE A 188 12.36 19.64 16.79
CA PHE A 188 11.91 20.98 16.43
C PHE A 188 12.74 22.03 17.18
N THR A 189 12.95 23.19 16.57
CA THR A 189 13.58 24.33 17.26
C THR A 189 12.66 24.93 18.34
N ASN A 190 11.35 24.78 18.14
CA ASN A 190 10.32 25.21 19.07
C ASN A 190 9.68 23.98 19.71
N ASN A 191 9.98 23.73 20.98
CA ASN A 191 9.54 22.51 21.68
C ASN A 191 8.01 22.42 21.85
N ALA A 192 7.26 23.49 21.57
CA ALA A 192 5.80 23.42 21.51
C ALA A 192 5.29 22.58 20.32
N GLU A 193 6.15 22.31 19.33
CA GLU A 193 5.89 21.43 18.19
C GLU A 193 6.29 19.97 18.47
N ASP A 194 7.01 19.71 19.56
CA ASP A 194 7.40 18.36 19.95
C ASP A 194 6.17 17.52 20.27
N TYR A 195 6.23 16.24 19.89
CA TYR A 195 5.09 15.36 20.09
C TYR A 195 5.49 13.91 20.35
N ILE A 196 4.60 13.22 21.08
CA ILE A 196 4.49 11.76 21.12
C ILE A 196 3.08 11.42 20.64
N VAL A 197 2.97 10.57 19.62
CA VAL A 197 1.69 10.17 19.05
C VAL A 197 0.85 9.43 20.09
N LYS A 198 -0.32 9.99 20.43
CA LYS A 198 -1.27 9.42 21.40
C LYS A 198 -2.63 9.04 20.81
N ASN A 199 -2.88 9.41 19.56
CA ASN A 199 -4.12 9.15 18.83
C ASN A 199 -3.80 8.31 17.58
N TRP A 200 -4.82 7.68 17.02
CA TRP A 200 -4.71 7.03 15.70
C TRP A 200 -4.41 8.05 14.60
N ASN A 201 -3.38 7.77 13.80
CA ASN A 201 -2.99 8.58 12.65
C ASN A 201 -3.01 7.73 11.39
N TRP A 202 -3.69 8.19 10.35
CA TRP A 202 -3.67 7.54 9.05
C TRP A 202 -2.31 7.76 8.39
N ILE A 203 -1.70 6.68 7.88
CA ILE A 203 -0.53 6.75 7.01
C ILE A 203 -0.89 6.22 5.62
N ASP A 204 -0.56 6.99 4.59
CA ASP A 204 -0.73 6.58 3.19
C ASP A 204 0.42 5.66 2.78
N LEU A 205 0.08 4.53 2.18
CA LEU A 205 1.03 3.52 1.69
C LEU A 205 1.02 3.35 0.18
N LYS A 206 0.23 4.15 -0.56
CA LYS A 206 0.09 4.03 -2.02
C LYS A 206 1.40 4.25 -2.74
N SER A 207 2.29 5.08 -2.17
CA SER A 207 3.63 5.34 -2.72
C SER A 207 4.51 4.09 -2.78
N LEU A 208 4.19 3.04 -2.01
CA LEU A 208 4.85 1.74 -2.13
C LEU A 208 4.47 1.02 -3.43
N GLY A 209 3.36 1.35 -4.10
CA GLY A 209 2.91 0.66 -5.31
C GLY A 209 2.50 -0.79 -5.03
N ASN A 210 2.79 -1.70 -5.96
CA ASN A 210 2.46 -3.13 -5.80
C ASN A 210 3.31 -3.79 -4.71
N VAL A 211 2.67 -4.59 -3.86
CA VAL A 211 3.23 -5.21 -2.66
C VAL A 211 2.79 -6.68 -2.55
N ASP A 212 3.70 -7.56 -2.14
CA ASP A 212 3.36 -8.92 -1.69
C ASP A 212 3.32 -9.00 -0.16
N SER A 213 4.29 -8.33 0.48
CA SER A 213 4.38 -8.25 1.93
C SER A 213 5.04 -6.95 2.38
N LEU A 214 4.74 -6.53 3.60
CA LEU A 214 5.36 -5.38 4.25
C LEU A 214 6.24 -5.83 5.41
N LYS A 215 7.34 -5.14 5.67
CA LYS A 215 8.11 -5.20 6.92
C LYS A 215 8.10 -3.85 7.61
N PHE A 216 7.92 -3.92 8.91
CA PHE A 216 7.79 -2.79 9.80
C PHE A 216 9.02 -2.74 10.71
N VAL A 217 9.82 -1.68 10.58
CA VAL A 217 11.08 -1.51 11.30
C VAL A 217 10.93 -0.29 12.21
N LEU A 218 11.03 -0.49 13.51
CA LEU A 218 11.16 0.61 14.45
C LEU A 218 12.64 1.00 14.61
N SER A 219 12.84 2.26 14.96
CA SER A 219 14.15 2.83 15.31
C SER A 219 13.92 4.05 16.20
N SER A 220 14.89 4.37 17.05
CA SER A 220 14.80 5.46 18.02
C SER A 220 16.11 6.25 18.08
N SER A 221 16.07 7.48 18.57
CA SER A 221 17.26 8.21 19.04
C SER A 221 17.86 7.57 20.29
N ASP A 222 17.03 6.97 21.16
CA ASP A 222 17.44 6.36 22.42
C ASP A 222 17.97 4.93 22.20
N ASN A 223 19.30 4.83 22.10
CA ASN A 223 20.03 3.58 21.91
C ASN A 223 21.08 3.39 23.01
N GLY A 224 21.20 2.16 23.50
CA GLY A 224 22.26 1.71 24.39
C GLY A 224 23.21 0.73 23.69
N ALA A 225 24.06 0.06 24.47
CA ALA A 225 25.05 -0.90 23.97
C ALA A 225 24.44 -2.13 23.26
N TYR A 226 23.17 -2.45 23.54
CA TYR A 226 22.46 -3.62 23.02
C TYR A 226 21.39 -3.29 21.99
N GLY A 227 21.36 -2.05 21.50
CA GLY A 227 20.38 -1.55 20.54
C GLY A 227 19.43 -0.53 21.13
N MET A 228 18.24 -0.45 20.54
CA MET A 228 17.21 0.51 20.92
C MET A 228 16.70 0.24 22.34
N ASN A 229 16.76 1.25 23.22
CA ASN A 229 16.21 1.14 24.58
C ASN A 229 14.69 1.37 24.58
N THR A 230 14.21 2.25 23.70
CA THR A 230 12.77 2.52 23.55
C THR A 230 12.00 1.23 23.24
N PRO A 231 10.92 0.92 23.96
CA PRO A 231 10.14 -0.30 23.74
C PRO A 231 9.66 -0.42 22.30
N ALA A 232 9.98 -1.54 21.67
CA ALA A 232 9.79 -1.71 20.24
C ALA A 232 8.38 -2.21 19.87
N PHE A 233 7.34 -1.54 20.36
CA PHE A 233 5.93 -1.90 20.18
C PHE A 233 5.10 -0.71 19.67
N TYR A 234 4.17 -1.01 18.76
CA TYR A 234 3.24 -0.04 18.17
C TYR A 234 1.92 -0.74 17.87
N CYS A 235 0.88 0.04 17.56
CA CYS A 235 -0.43 -0.50 17.23
C CYS A 235 -0.87 -0.01 15.85
N ILE A 236 -1.58 -0.87 15.14
CA ILE A 236 -2.21 -0.56 13.86
C ILE A 236 -3.69 -0.91 13.89
N ASP A 237 -4.47 -0.23 13.07
CA ASP A 237 -5.85 -0.57 12.81
C ASP A 237 -6.26 -0.21 11.38
N ASN A 238 -7.35 -0.80 10.88
CA ASN A 238 -7.90 -0.57 9.54
C ASN A 238 -6.84 -0.62 8.43
N PHE A 239 -6.01 -1.67 8.41
CA PHE A 239 -5.09 -1.89 7.32
C PHE A 239 -5.87 -2.15 6.03
N THR A 240 -5.77 -1.25 5.05
CA THR A 240 -6.68 -1.18 3.91
C THR A 240 -5.95 -1.49 2.62
N THR A 241 -6.38 -2.53 1.90
CA THR A 241 -5.89 -2.91 0.58
C THR A 241 -6.82 -2.39 -0.51
N THR A 242 -6.29 -2.07 -1.68
CA THR A 242 -7.08 -1.54 -2.80
C THR A 242 -7.62 -2.62 -3.76
N ASP A 243 -7.40 -3.91 -3.45
CA ASP A 243 -7.74 -5.15 -4.19
C ASP A 243 -7.69 -5.09 -5.72
N SER A 244 -7.02 -4.07 -6.24
CA SER A 244 -6.85 -3.70 -7.62
C SER A 244 -5.37 -3.35 -7.73
N PRO A 245 -4.63 -3.95 -8.69
CA PRO A 245 -3.25 -3.59 -8.84
C PRO A 245 -3.17 -2.10 -9.14
N LEU A 246 -2.06 -1.45 -8.82
CA LEU A 246 -1.76 -0.24 -9.57
C LEU A 246 -1.64 -0.74 -11.01
N LEU A 247 -2.61 -0.39 -11.86
CA LEU A 247 -2.30 -0.29 -13.26
C LEU A 247 -1.09 0.63 -13.31
N LEU A 248 -0.08 0.30 -14.11
CA LEU A 248 0.87 1.30 -14.59
C LEU A 248 0.10 2.29 -15.47
N ALA A 249 -0.87 3.02 -14.91
CA ALA A 249 -1.08 4.39 -15.28
C ALA A 249 0.20 5.06 -14.80
N ASN A 250 1.13 5.28 -15.73
CA ASN A 250 2.32 6.10 -15.53
C ASN A 250 1.97 7.17 -14.51
N SER A 251 2.51 7.03 -13.30
CA SER A 251 2.45 8.06 -12.28
C SER A 251 2.79 9.37 -12.99
N THR A 252 1.97 10.37 -12.76
CA THR A 252 2.00 11.70 -13.36
C THR A 252 3.42 12.30 -13.39
N ILE A 253 4.18 11.92 -14.40
CA ILE A 253 5.18 12.72 -15.08
C ILE A 253 4.58 12.87 -16.46
N ASN A 254 4.04 14.05 -16.74
CA ASN A 254 3.76 14.49 -18.11
C ASN A 254 4.89 14.00 -19.02
N HIS A 255 4.56 13.20 -20.02
CA HIS A 255 4.97 13.37 -21.41
C HIS A 255 4.36 12.21 -22.20
N ASN A 256 3.43 12.50 -23.10
CA ASN A 256 3.28 11.68 -24.30
C ASN A 256 4.66 11.64 -24.96
N ARG A 257 5.46 10.61 -24.66
CA ARG A 257 6.79 10.45 -25.26
C ARG A 257 6.72 10.13 -26.75
N PHE A 258 5.52 9.84 -27.26
CA PHE A 258 5.21 9.80 -28.67
C PHE A 258 3.73 10.12 -28.93
N ASN A 259 3.41 10.65 -30.12
CA ASN A 259 2.05 10.99 -30.53
C ASN A 259 1.61 10.17 -31.76
N ILE A 260 0.31 9.93 -31.88
CA ILE A 260 -0.31 9.31 -33.05
C ILE A 260 -1.41 10.22 -33.58
N TYR A 261 -1.36 10.57 -34.86
CA TYR A 261 -2.36 11.41 -35.50
C TYR A 261 -2.48 11.11 -37.00
N PRO A 262 -3.61 11.41 -37.65
CA PRO A 262 -4.87 11.82 -37.02
C PRO A 262 -5.49 10.67 -36.22
N ASN A 263 -6.27 11.02 -35.21
CA ASN A 263 -7.14 10.07 -34.51
C ASN A 263 -8.49 10.76 -34.32
N PRO A 264 -9.60 10.28 -34.93
CA PRO A 264 -9.70 9.06 -35.76
C PRO A 264 -8.90 9.12 -37.08
N ALA A 265 -8.52 7.96 -37.59
CA ALA A 265 -7.67 7.77 -38.76
C ALA A 265 -8.41 7.02 -39.88
N LYS A 266 -8.21 7.46 -41.14
CA LYS A 266 -8.75 6.77 -42.32
C LYS A 266 -7.72 5.83 -42.90
N ASP A 267 -6.76 6.33 -43.67
CA ASP A 267 -5.84 5.45 -44.40
C ASP A 267 -4.41 5.50 -43.85
N LEU A 268 -4.06 6.55 -43.12
CA LEU A 268 -2.71 6.81 -42.65
C LEU A 268 -2.73 7.25 -41.19
N ILE A 269 -1.68 6.85 -40.45
CA ILE A 269 -1.31 7.43 -39.16
C ILE A 269 0.15 7.88 -39.21
N HIS A 270 0.42 8.99 -38.56
CA HIS A 270 1.75 9.49 -38.24
C HIS A 270 2.09 9.05 -36.82
N ILE A 271 3.27 8.49 -36.63
CA ILE A 271 3.86 8.20 -35.33
C ILE A 271 5.01 9.17 -35.12
N ASP A 272 4.82 10.12 -34.22
CA ASP A 272 5.83 11.10 -33.84
C ASP A 272 6.57 10.63 -32.60
N ILE A 273 7.81 10.19 -32.79
CA ILE A 273 8.74 9.76 -31.75
C ILE A 273 9.87 10.75 -31.53
N SER A 274 9.72 12.02 -31.94
CA SER A 274 10.77 13.05 -31.82
C SER A 274 11.29 13.26 -30.39
N GLN A 275 10.53 12.85 -29.38
CA GLN A 275 10.90 12.90 -27.97
C GLN A 275 11.63 11.64 -27.47
N LEU A 276 11.79 10.60 -28.30
CA LEU A 276 12.52 9.38 -28.00
C LEU A 276 13.97 9.49 -28.51
N LYS A 277 14.93 9.52 -27.58
CA LYS A 277 16.37 9.49 -27.89
C LYS A 277 16.91 8.07 -27.74
N GLN A 278 16.50 7.17 -28.63
CA GLN A 278 16.93 5.78 -28.59
C GLN A 278 16.96 5.17 -30.00
N ASP A 279 18.03 4.41 -30.28
CA ASP A 279 18.18 3.57 -31.46
C ASP A 279 17.49 2.20 -31.27
N ASP A 280 17.16 1.53 -32.37
CA ASP A 280 16.54 0.19 -32.40
C ASP A 280 15.15 0.10 -31.75
N LEU A 281 14.23 1.01 -32.10
CA LEU A 281 12.84 0.92 -31.67
C LEU A 281 12.03 0.04 -32.64
N GLN A 282 11.05 -0.69 -32.09
CA GLN A 282 10.03 -1.37 -32.87
C GLN A 282 8.65 -0.80 -32.54
N VAL A 283 7.87 -0.54 -33.57
CA VAL A 283 6.44 -0.30 -33.46
C VAL A 283 5.68 -1.59 -33.75
N ARG A 284 4.68 -1.89 -32.92
CA ARG A 284 3.71 -2.96 -33.10
C ARG A 284 2.31 -2.39 -33.00
N ILE A 285 1.41 -2.81 -33.88
CA ILE A 285 -0.02 -2.49 -33.80
C ILE A 285 -0.81 -3.76 -33.53
N LEU A 286 -1.68 -3.71 -32.53
CA LEU A 286 -2.57 -4.77 -32.10
C LEU A 286 -4.02 -4.36 -32.36
N ASP A 287 -4.86 -5.32 -32.77
CA ASP A 287 -6.31 -5.13 -32.77
C ASP A 287 -6.92 -5.29 -31.36
N ILE A 288 -8.24 -5.14 -31.23
CA ILE A 288 -8.96 -5.25 -29.94
C ILE A 288 -8.86 -6.63 -29.29
N SER A 289 -8.54 -7.68 -30.05
CA SER A 289 -8.35 -9.03 -29.53
C SER A 289 -6.93 -9.27 -29.02
N GLY A 290 -6.03 -8.28 -29.20
CA GLY A 290 -4.61 -8.39 -28.89
C GLY A 290 -3.80 -9.05 -29.99
N LYS A 291 -4.39 -9.31 -31.17
CA LYS A 291 -3.68 -9.88 -32.32
C LYS A 291 -2.81 -8.81 -32.96
N GLU A 292 -1.54 -9.14 -33.19
CA GLU A 292 -0.62 -8.30 -33.96
C GLU A 292 -1.06 -8.22 -35.42
N VAL A 293 -1.33 -7.00 -35.88
CA VAL A 293 -1.74 -6.70 -37.25
C VAL A 293 -0.65 -5.98 -38.04
N PHE A 294 0.35 -5.41 -37.37
CA PHE A 294 1.48 -4.73 -37.98
C PHE A 294 2.68 -4.69 -37.03
N THR A 295 3.89 -4.78 -37.59
CA THR A 295 5.14 -4.54 -36.86
C THR A 295 6.18 -3.95 -37.80
N LYS A 296 7.01 -3.03 -37.31
CA LYS A 296 8.10 -2.39 -38.08
C LYS A 296 9.18 -1.84 -37.14
N SER A 297 10.44 -1.95 -37.52
CA SER A 297 11.52 -1.20 -36.86
C SER A 297 11.52 0.27 -37.31
N ILE A 298 11.63 1.19 -36.36
CA ILE A 298 11.64 2.64 -36.58
C ILE A 298 12.82 3.27 -35.84
N ASP A 299 13.45 4.24 -36.48
CA ASP A 299 14.53 5.07 -35.91
C ASP A 299 14.13 6.56 -35.84
N ASN A 300 13.08 6.95 -36.57
CA ASN A 300 12.55 8.30 -36.65
C ASN A 300 11.02 8.30 -36.72
N ASN A 301 10.44 9.49 -36.82
CA ASN A 301 9.01 9.66 -37.09
C ASN A 301 8.61 8.89 -38.35
N GLU A 302 7.47 8.21 -38.28
CA GLU A 302 7.07 7.24 -39.30
C GLU A 302 5.61 7.47 -39.72
N VAL A 303 5.31 7.18 -40.99
CA VAL A 303 3.93 7.16 -41.50
C VAL A 303 3.56 5.72 -41.83
N ILE A 304 2.48 5.23 -41.21
CA ILE A 304 2.00 3.87 -41.40
C ILE A 304 0.69 3.91 -42.19
N ASN A 305 0.65 3.09 -43.25
CA ASN A 305 -0.58 2.83 -43.99
C ASN A 305 -1.42 1.78 -43.27
N ILE A 306 -2.67 2.16 -43.00
CA ILE A 306 -3.68 1.37 -42.30
C ILE A 306 -4.96 1.23 -43.14
N SER A 307 -4.91 1.48 -44.46
CA SER A 307 -6.08 1.37 -45.36
C SER A 307 -6.75 0.00 -45.28
N ASP A 308 -5.94 -1.04 -45.09
CA ASP A 308 -6.38 -2.44 -45.09
C ASP A 308 -6.89 -2.88 -43.70
N PHE A 309 -6.82 -2.00 -42.70
CA PHE A 309 -7.30 -2.29 -41.36
C PHE A 309 -8.82 -2.17 -41.32
N GLN A 310 -9.45 -3.10 -40.60
CA GLN A 310 -10.88 -3.03 -40.36
C GLN A 310 -11.20 -1.83 -39.45
N LYS A 311 -12.42 -1.29 -39.58
CA LYS A 311 -12.89 -0.23 -38.68
C LYS A 311 -12.88 -0.73 -37.24
N GLY A 312 -12.27 0.03 -36.33
CA GLY A 312 -12.12 -0.42 -34.95
C GLY A 312 -11.05 0.31 -34.15
N LEU A 313 -10.90 -0.09 -32.89
CA LEU A 313 -9.87 0.42 -32.00
C LEU A 313 -8.59 -0.41 -32.15
N TYR A 314 -7.46 0.27 -32.25
CA TYR A 314 -6.14 -0.35 -32.33
C TYR A 314 -5.22 0.18 -31.24
N PHE A 315 -4.35 -0.69 -30.72
CA PHE A 315 -3.30 -0.34 -29.77
C PHE A 315 -1.96 -0.31 -30.47
N VAL A 316 -1.19 0.74 -30.26
CA VAL A 316 0.15 0.91 -30.82
C VAL A 316 1.15 0.86 -29.68
N GLN A 317 2.12 -0.04 -29.79
CA GLN A 317 3.18 -0.25 -28.83
C GLN A 317 4.51 0.14 -29.47
N ILE A 318 5.31 0.96 -28.80
CA ILE A 318 6.70 1.24 -29.17
C ILE A 318 7.60 0.62 -28.11
N PHE A 319 8.46 -0.30 -28.51
CA PHE A 319 9.34 -1.00 -27.58
C PHE A 319 10.78 -1.12 -28.11
N GLY A 320 11.73 -1.13 -27.19
CA GLY A 320 13.16 -1.30 -27.42
C GLY A 320 13.86 -1.70 -26.13
N ASN A 321 15.20 -1.66 -26.09
CA ASN A 321 16.00 -2.19 -24.96
C ASN A 321 15.57 -1.67 -23.57
N ASN A 322 15.20 -0.39 -23.45
CA ASN A 322 14.84 0.25 -22.18
C ASN A 322 13.50 0.99 -22.21
N VAL A 323 12.68 0.77 -23.25
CA VAL A 323 11.43 1.52 -23.45
C VAL A 323 10.30 0.57 -23.87
N CYS A 324 9.13 0.75 -23.28
CA CYS A 324 7.89 0.12 -23.70
C CYS A 324 6.76 1.13 -23.47
N LEU A 325 6.27 1.72 -24.55
CA LEU A 325 5.26 2.78 -24.54
C LEU A 325 4.04 2.31 -25.30
N ASN A 326 2.86 2.74 -24.86
CA ASN A 326 1.60 2.34 -25.48
C ASN A 326 0.76 3.59 -25.79
N ASN A 327 0.05 3.56 -26.91
CA ASN A 327 -0.95 4.55 -27.31
C ASN A 327 -2.05 3.84 -28.12
N LYS A 328 -3.10 4.54 -28.53
CA LYS A 328 -4.24 3.95 -29.26
C LYS A 328 -4.79 4.91 -30.31
N PHE A 329 -5.37 4.37 -31.38
CA PHE A 329 -6.10 5.14 -32.38
C PHE A 329 -7.37 4.40 -32.82
N VAL A 330 -8.33 5.15 -33.38
CA VAL A 330 -9.57 4.62 -33.95
C VAL A 330 -9.45 4.66 -35.48
N LYS A 331 -9.63 3.51 -36.15
CA LYS A 331 -9.76 3.38 -37.60
C LYS A 331 -11.22 3.59 -38.01
N GLU A 332 -11.45 4.52 -38.94
CA GLU A 332 -12.76 4.82 -39.54
C GLU A 332 -13.13 4.02 -40.77
#